data_AF-A0A7G1NXD5-F1
#
_entry.id   AF-A0A7G1NXD5-F1
#
_cell.length_a   1.000
_cell.length_b   1.000
_cell.length_c   1.000
_cell.angle_alpha   90.00
_cell.angle_beta   90.00
_cell.angle_gamma   90.00
#
_symmetry.space_group_name_H-M   'P 1'
#
loop_
_entity.id
_entity.type
_entity.pdbx_description
1 polymer ?
#
loop_
_entity_poly.entity_id
_entity_poly.type
_entity_poly.pdbx_seq_one_letter_code
_entity_poly.pdbx_strand_id
1 'polypeptide(L)'
;MHVQRQRQQRQRQRRARRAGAALAAALTWAGLLASAAGCTSHGVDEMLGKPRSPQDAIRVSPDDGSKGVRPDEGLKVRVPAGRLESVKAVKSQDAQESPVPGRIGEDGATWRPDEPKLALAAKYTVDVVALDGHGRRVARHVTFTTSVPDERFVGYVMPENRSTVGTGMIVSLEFNREIENRAAVERAVRVTSVPKVPIAPHWFGEDRLDFRPAAYWKPGTRVTVDLRLRDVEAAPGVYGLQHKTFSFTVGRSQVSVVDAAAHTMRVRRDGELLSTVPITAGAPGNTTYNGKMVVTEMLEVTRMNGATVGFKRADGKGEYDIPDVPHAMRLTSSGTFLHGNYWAEGVFGTANVSHGCVGLRDVKGGSSATPAGWFFDRSLIGDVVEVVHSNDRKVAPDNGLGGWNMGWKAWKAGSAVK
;
A
#
# COMPACT_ATOMS: atom_id res chain seq x y z
N MET A 1 -27.43 40.61 22.73
CA MET A 1 -28.73 40.30 22.07
C MET A 1 -29.28 41.56 21.43
N HIS A 2 -30.20 41.47 20.45
CA HIS A 2 -30.85 42.63 19.78
C HIS A 2 -29.84 43.70 19.27
N VAL A 3 -29.32 43.60 18.04
CA VAL A 3 -29.95 44.31 16.89
C VAL A 3 -29.70 43.61 15.53
N GLN A 4 -28.73 42.70 15.43
CA GLN A 4 -28.33 42.09 14.13
C GLN A 4 -29.35 41.10 13.53
N ARG A 5 -30.35 40.60 14.27
CA ARG A 5 -31.38 39.69 13.72
C ARG A 5 -32.45 40.37 12.82
N GLN A 6 -32.55 41.71 12.83
CA GLN A 6 -33.61 42.40 12.05
C GLN A 6 -33.26 42.70 10.58
N ARG A 7 -32.00 42.55 10.13
CA ARG A 7 -31.62 42.85 8.74
C ARG A 7 -31.78 41.69 7.74
N GLN A 8 -31.79 40.43 8.19
CA GLN A 8 -31.91 39.28 7.26
C GLN A 8 -33.36 38.89 6.90
N GLN A 9 -34.38 39.25 7.69
CA GLN A 9 -35.77 38.93 7.36
C GLN A 9 -36.39 39.85 6.29
N ARG A 10 -35.92 41.10 6.15
CA ARG A 10 -36.48 42.07 5.17
C ARG A 10 -36.10 41.82 3.71
N GLN A 11 -35.10 40.98 3.41
CA GLN A 11 -34.71 40.65 2.03
C GLN A 11 -35.42 39.41 1.45
N ARG A 12 -35.94 38.49 2.28
CA ARG A 12 -36.65 37.29 1.79
C ARG A 12 -38.14 37.52 1.45
N GLN A 13 -38.74 38.62 1.91
CA GLN A 13 -40.16 38.95 1.63
C GLN A 13 -40.39 39.84 0.38
N ARG A 14 -39.35 40.17 -0.39
CA ARG A 14 -39.44 41.05 -1.59
C ARG A 14 -39.40 40.34 -2.95
N ARG A 15 -39.36 38.99 -2.99
CA ARG A 15 -39.41 38.20 -4.25
C ARG A 15 -40.68 37.34 -4.43
N ALA A 16 -41.65 37.45 -3.52
CA ALA A 16 -42.95 36.77 -3.62
C ALA A 16 -44.09 37.80 -3.57
N ARG A 17 -44.27 38.58 -4.67
CA ARG A 17 -45.45 39.42 -4.98
C ARG A 17 -45.27 40.20 -6.30
N ARG A 18 -45.15 39.49 -7.43
CA ARG A 18 -45.46 40.01 -8.78
C ARG A 18 -45.98 38.86 -9.65
N ALA A 19 -47.29 38.70 -9.64
CA ALA A 19 -48.04 37.86 -10.56
C ALA A 19 -49.18 38.70 -11.15
N GLY A 20 -49.55 38.43 -12.40
CA GLY A 20 -50.83 38.84 -13.00
C GLY A 20 -50.84 40.12 -13.85
N ALA A 21 -51.43 39.99 -15.05
CA ALA A 21 -51.82 41.02 -16.03
C ALA A 21 -50.66 41.85 -16.68
N ALA A 22 -50.60 42.08 -18.00
CA ALA A 22 -51.35 41.62 -19.17
C ALA A 22 -50.43 41.75 -20.44
N LEU A 23 -50.81 41.61 -21.72
CA LEU A 23 -52.10 41.42 -22.41
C LEU A 23 -51.88 40.59 -23.71
N ALA A 24 -52.93 40.45 -24.52
CA ALA A 24 -53.10 39.63 -25.72
C ALA A 24 -52.45 40.12 -27.03
N ALA A 25 -52.16 39.19 -27.96
CA ALA A 25 -52.63 39.17 -29.37
C ALA A 25 -51.80 38.24 -30.29
N ALA A 26 -52.32 37.05 -30.62
CA ALA A 26 -51.96 36.30 -31.83
C ALA A 26 -53.08 35.30 -32.16
N LEU A 27 -53.69 35.45 -33.34
CA LEU A 27 -54.95 34.79 -33.73
C LEU A 27 -54.80 33.32 -34.11
N THR A 28 -55.85 32.55 -33.80
CA THR A 28 -56.16 31.25 -34.40
C THR A 28 -56.51 31.38 -35.89
N TRP A 29 -56.07 30.44 -36.72
CA TRP A 29 -56.80 30.04 -37.93
C TRP A 29 -56.61 28.54 -38.19
N ALA A 30 -57.70 27.84 -38.48
CA ALA A 30 -57.73 26.43 -38.86
C ALA A 30 -58.71 26.28 -40.04
N GLY A 31 -58.37 25.50 -41.08
CA GLY A 31 -59.31 25.28 -42.20
C GLY A 31 -58.72 24.86 -43.54
N LEU A 32 -58.37 23.58 -43.67
CA LEU A 32 -58.57 22.67 -44.82
C LEU A 32 -58.40 23.11 -46.30
N LEU A 33 -57.71 22.21 -47.05
CA LEU A 33 -57.88 21.84 -48.49
C LEU A 33 -57.52 22.93 -49.54
N ALA A 34 -56.80 22.68 -50.64
CA ALA A 34 -56.03 21.53 -51.18
C ALA A 34 -55.02 22.12 -52.23
N SER A 35 -54.31 21.44 -53.15
CA SER A 35 -54.22 20.04 -53.62
C SER A 35 -52.83 19.80 -54.28
N ALA A 36 -52.59 18.56 -54.78
CA ALA A 36 -51.41 18.10 -55.54
C ALA A 36 -50.03 18.13 -54.81
N ALA A 37 -49.18 17.10 -54.84
CA ALA A 37 -49.27 15.77 -55.46
C ALA A 37 -48.80 14.68 -54.49
N GLY A 38 -49.38 13.48 -54.59
CA GLY A 38 -48.97 12.35 -53.77
C GLY A 38 -47.69 11.70 -54.30
N CYS A 39 -46.63 11.69 -53.48
CA CYS A 39 -45.56 10.70 -53.59
C CYS A 39 -45.59 9.82 -52.34
N THR A 40 -45.94 8.55 -52.55
CA THR A 40 -45.95 7.52 -51.52
C THR A 40 -44.54 7.25 -51.01
N SER A 41 -44.21 7.74 -49.82
CA SER A 41 -42.90 7.53 -49.18
C SER A 41 -42.60 6.08 -48.78
N HIS A 42 -43.54 5.15 -49.00
CA HIS A 42 -43.38 3.73 -48.67
C HIS A 42 -42.30 3.03 -49.51
N GLY A 43 -41.99 3.50 -50.73
CA GLY A 43 -41.00 2.85 -51.60
C GLY A 43 -39.53 3.13 -51.26
N VAL A 44 -39.19 4.29 -50.71
CA VAL A 44 -37.80 4.64 -50.36
C VAL A 44 -37.31 3.97 -49.08
N ASP A 45 -38.21 3.72 -48.13
CA ASP A 45 -37.91 3.04 -46.87
C ASP A 45 -37.67 1.52 -47.06
N GLU A 46 -38.32 0.91 -48.06
CA GLU A 46 -38.02 -0.46 -48.51
C GLU A 46 -36.73 -0.56 -49.33
N MET A 47 -36.43 0.43 -50.19
CA MET A 47 -35.26 0.39 -51.08
C MET A 47 -33.93 0.74 -50.38
N LEU A 48 -33.95 1.57 -49.33
CA LEU A 48 -32.74 1.97 -48.58
C LEU A 48 -32.53 1.18 -47.29
N GLY A 49 -33.55 0.46 -46.82
CA GLY A 49 -33.56 -0.24 -45.54
C GLY A 49 -33.67 0.71 -44.35
N LYS A 50 -34.64 0.43 -43.47
CA LYS A 50 -34.89 1.22 -42.26
C LYS A 50 -33.58 1.46 -41.47
N PRO A 51 -33.36 2.67 -40.93
CA PRO A 51 -32.19 2.95 -40.09
C PRO A 51 -32.08 1.93 -38.96
N ARG A 52 -30.98 1.18 -38.92
CA ARG A 52 -30.66 0.32 -37.77
C ARG A 52 -30.52 1.20 -36.53
N SER A 53 -31.00 0.72 -35.38
CA SER A 53 -30.73 1.44 -34.14
C SER A 53 -29.22 1.46 -33.88
N PRO A 54 -28.69 2.45 -33.13
CA PRO A 54 -27.28 2.45 -32.74
C PRO A 54 -26.86 1.17 -31.98
N GLN A 55 -27.81 0.49 -31.32
CA GLN A 55 -27.60 -0.78 -30.62
C GLN A 55 -27.43 -1.96 -31.60
N ASP A 56 -28.14 -1.96 -32.73
CA ASP A 56 -27.99 -2.97 -33.80
C ASP A 56 -26.70 -2.78 -34.61
N ALA A 57 -26.30 -1.52 -34.82
CA ALA A 57 -25.13 -1.15 -35.61
C ALA A 57 -23.81 -1.28 -34.82
N ILE A 58 -23.79 -0.90 -33.54
CA ILE A 58 -22.62 -0.99 -32.66
C ILE A 58 -22.96 -1.94 -31.50
N ARG A 59 -22.29 -3.09 -31.44
CA ARG A 59 -22.33 -4.00 -30.28
C ARG A 59 -21.15 -3.72 -29.37
N VAL A 60 -21.41 -3.48 -28.10
CA VAL A 60 -20.41 -3.44 -27.02
C VAL A 60 -20.72 -4.59 -26.07
N SER A 61 -19.70 -5.28 -25.62
CA SER A 61 -19.77 -6.30 -24.57
C SER A 61 -18.73 -5.91 -23.53
N PRO A 62 -19.09 -5.66 -22.26
CA PRO A 62 -20.43 -5.78 -21.67
C PRO A 62 -21.45 -4.76 -22.23
N ASP A 63 -22.73 -5.03 -21.99
CA ASP A 63 -23.83 -4.18 -22.43
C ASP A 63 -23.99 -2.92 -21.55
N ASP A 64 -24.82 -1.99 -22.03
CA ASP A 64 -25.07 -0.74 -21.32
C ASP A 64 -25.92 -0.96 -20.07
N GLY A 65 -25.49 -0.37 -18.95
CA GLY A 65 -26.08 -0.57 -17.63
C GLY A 65 -25.70 -1.88 -16.93
N SER A 66 -24.86 -2.75 -17.53
CA SER A 66 -24.38 -3.99 -16.89
C SER A 66 -23.68 -3.69 -15.56
N LYS A 67 -23.92 -4.54 -14.55
CA LYS A 67 -23.37 -4.42 -13.19
C LYS A 67 -22.74 -5.73 -12.76
N GLY A 68 -21.66 -5.64 -11.98
CA GLY A 68 -21.00 -6.82 -11.41
C GLY A 68 -20.25 -7.66 -12.45
N VAL A 69 -19.94 -7.08 -13.62
CA VAL A 69 -19.21 -7.76 -14.71
C VAL A 69 -17.89 -8.32 -14.17
N ARG A 70 -17.62 -9.60 -14.44
CA ARG A 70 -16.41 -10.28 -13.97
C ARG A 70 -15.17 -9.86 -14.78
N PRO A 71 -13.96 -9.90 -14.19
CA PRO A 71 -12.72 -9.54 -14.87
C PRO A 71 -12.45 -10.28 -16.18
N ASP A 72 -12.89 -11.54 -16.27
CA ASP A 72 -12.65 -12.48 -17.37
C ASP A 72 -13.62 -12.34 -18.56
N GLU A 73 -14.75 -11.65 -18.39
CA GLU A 73 -15.68 -11.35 -19.48
C GLU A 73 -15.06 -10.39 -20.52
N GLY A 74 -14.13 -9.54 -20.08
CA GLY A 74 -13.38 -8.59 -20.91
C GLY A 74 -14.23 -7.46 -21.50
N LEU A 75 -13.60 -6.57 -22.26
CA LEU A 75 -14.28 -5.54 -23.06
C LEU A 75 -14.03 -5.77 -24.55
N LYS A 76 -15.10 -5.72 -25.35
CA LYS A 76 -15.04 -5.82 -26.81
C LYS A 76 -16.09 -4.93 -27.47
N VAL A 77 -15.67 -4.19 -28.49
CA VAL A 77 -16.57 -3.45 -29.39
C VAL A 77 -16.56 -4.15 -30.75
N ARG A 78 -17.73 -4.27 -31.39
CA ARG A 78 -17.90 -4.82 -32.74
C ARG A 78 -18.99 -4.08 -33.51
N VAL A 79 -18.70 -3.76 -34.77
CA VAL A 79 -19.68 -3.30 -35.77
C VAL A 79 -19.98 -4.49 -36.70
N PRO A 80 -21.18 -5.12 -36.66
CA PRO A 80 -21.44 -6.34 -37.43
C PRO A 80 -21.45 -6.13 -38.95
N ALA A 81 -21.84 -4.94 -39.40
CA ALA A 81 -21.80 -4.51 -40.79
C ALA A 81 -21.47 -3.02 -40.82
N GLY A 82 -20.31 -2.66 -41.35
CA GLY A 82 -19.74 -1.31 -41.26
C GLY A 82 -18.29 -1.30 -40.78
N ARG A 83 -17.79 -0.15 -40.32
CA ARG A 83 -16.44 0.02 -39.75
C ARG A 83 -16.42 0.99 -38.57
N LEU A 84 -15.52 0.78 -37.63
CA LEU A 84 -15.22 1.67 -36.53
C LEU A 84 -14.43 2.88 -37.04
N GLU A 85 -14.79 4.08 -36.58
CA GLU A 85 -14.00 5.31 -36.78
C GLU A 85 -13.17 5.64 -35.53
N SER A 86 -13.78 5.53 -34.35
CA SER A 86 -13.11 5.79 -33.08
C SER A 86 -13.77 5.03 -31.93
N VAL A 87 -12.95 4.53 -31.01
CA VAL A 87 -13.40 4.02 -29.70
C VAL A 87 -12.59 4.73 -28.62
N LYS A 88 -13.28 5.35 -27.67
CA LYS A 88 -12.68 5.95 -26.48
C LYS A 88 -13.26 5.25 -25.25
N ALA A 89 -12.43 4.47 -24.57
CA ALA A 89 -12.79 3.81 -23.33
C ALA A 89 -12.06 4.48 -22.14
N VAL A 90 -12.78 4.71 -21.05
CA VAL A 90 -12.28 5.29 -19.79
C VAL A 90 -12.70 4.40 -18.63
N LYS A 91 -11.77 4.12 -17.72
CA LYS A 91 -11.99 3.44 -16.45
C LYS A 91 -11.92 4.46 -15.32
N SER A 92 -12.98 4.55 -14.53
CA SER A 92 -13.00 5.22 -13.23
C SER A 92 -12.85 4.19 -12.11
N GLN A 93 -11.80 4.31 -11.30
CA GLN A 93 -11.46 3.42 -10.18
C GLN A 93 -10.76 4.25 -9.10
N ASP A 94 -11.08 4.02 -7.82
CA ASP A 94 -10.46 4.73 -6.68
C ASP A 94 -10.48 6.27 -6.79
N ALA A 95 -11.60 6.80 -7.31
CA ALA A 95 -11.82 8.22 -7.62
C ALA A 95 -10.84 8.83 -8.65
N GLN A 96 -10.14 8.00 -9.43
CA GLN A 96 -9.30 8.41 -10.55
C GLN A 96 -9.88 7.91 -11.88
N GLU A 97 -9.85 8.77 -12.89
CA GLU A 97 -10.15 8.37 -14.27
C GLU A 97 -8.86 8.09 -15.05
N SER A 98 -8.87 7.00 -15.80
CA SER A 98 -7.75 6.55 -16.62
C SER A 98 -8.27 6.12 -18.00
N PRO A 99 -7.60 6.47 -19.11
CA PRO A 99 -7.93 5.90 -20.40
C PRO A 99 -7.70 4.39 -20.36
N VAL A 100 -8.48 3.64 -21.13
CA VAL A 100 -8.27 2.21 -21.39
C VAL A 100 -7.62 2.10 -22.77
N PRO A 101 -6.29 1.87 -22.87
CA PRO A 101 -5.62 1.68 -24.15
C PRO A 101 -6.20 0.48 -24.88
N GLY A 102 -6.27 0.58 -26.21
CA GLY A 102 -6.80 -0.45 -27.06
C GLY A 102 -6.83 -0.04 -28.52
N ARG A 103 -7.08 -0.99 -29.39
CA ARG A 103 -6.82 -0.89 -30.83
C ARG A 103 -7.96 -1.48 -31.65
N ILE A 104 -8.28 -0.79 -32.75
CA ILE A 104 -9.15 -1.31 -33.80
C ILE A 104 -8.35 -2.41 -34.53
N GLY A 105 -8.98 -3.55 -34.80
CA GLY A 105 -8.36 -4.65 -35.54
C GLY A 105 -8.18 -4.33 -37.02
N GLU A 106 -7.39 -5.14 -37.71
CA GLU A 106 -7.19 -5.05 -39.16
C GLU A 106 -8.51 -5.24 -39.95
N ASP A 107 -9.51 -5.89 -39.34
CA ASP A 107 -10.88 -5.99 -39.86
C ASP A 107 -11.62 -4.65 -39.94
N GLY A 108 -11.10 -3.58 -39.31
CA GLY A 108 -11.75 -2.28 -39.20
C GLY A 108 -13.07 -2.29 -38.42
N ALA A 109 -13.47 -3.43 -37.87
CA ALA A 109 -14.83 -3.72 -37.41
C ALA A 109 -14.88 -4.19 -35.95
N THR A 110 -13.74 -4.59 -35.37
CA THR A 110 -13.59 -4.89 -33.94
C THR A 110 -12.60 -3.96 -33.25
N TRP A 111 -12.82 -3.67 -31.97
CA TRP A 111 -11.84 -3.04 -31.09
C TRP A 111 -11.74 -3.85 -29.80
N ARG A 112 -10.52 -3.94 -29.27
CA ARG A 112 -10.20 -4.60 -28.01
C ARG A 112 -9.24 -3.72 -27.19
N PRO A 113 -9.32 -3.75 -25.85
CA PRO A 113 -8.31 -3.15 -24.99
C PRO A 113 -6.98 -3.90 -25.13
N ASP A 114 -5.88 -3.24 -24.76
CA ASP A 114 -4.55 -3.83 -24.74
C ASP A 114 -4.38 -4.83 -23.58
N GLU A 115 -5.03 -4.56 -22.45
CA GLU A 115 -5.17 -5.50 -21.33
C GLU A 115 -6.56 -6.17 -21.43
N PRO A 116 -6.65 -7.50 -21.60
CA PRO A 116 -7.93 -8.18 -21.76
C PRO A 116 -8.80 -8.21 -20.50
N LYS A 117 -8.20 -8.17 -19.30
CA LYS A 117 -8.94 -8.25 -18.03
C LYS A 117 -9.53 -6.91 -17.60
N LEU A 118 -10.76 -6.94 -17.11
CA LEU A 118 -11.38 -5.77 -16.48
C LEU A 118 -10.91 -5.62 -15.03
N ALA A 119 -10.47 -4.41 -14.67
CA ALA A 119 -10.20 -4.01 -13.29
C ALA A 119 -11.45 -4.10 -12.38
N LEU A 120 -11.26 -4.37 -11.09
CA LEU A 120 -12.32 -4.67 -10.12
C LEU A 120 -12.81 -3.42 -9.37
N ALA A 121 -14.09 -3.42 -9.00
CA ALA A 121 -14.77 -2.30 -8.37
C ALA A 121 -14.59 -0.98 -9.15
N ALA A 122 -14.73 -1.06 -10.48
CA ALA A 122 -14.53 0.05 -11.39
C ALA A 122 -15.78 0.32 -12.22
N LYS A 123 -15.93 1.58 -12.68
CA LYS A 123 -16.91 1.98 -13.68
C LYS A 123 -16.18 2.19 -15.01
N TYR A 124 -16.69 1.60 -16.08
CA TYR A 124 -16.22 1.86 -17.44
C TYR A 124 -17.22 2.73 -18.18
N THR A 125 -16.70 3.62 -19.00
CA THR A 125 -17.45 4.43 -19.97
C THR A 125 -16.79 4.25 -21.33
N VAL A 126 -17.58 3.91 -22.36
CA VAL A 126 -17.10 3.61 -23.71
C VAL A 126 -17.92 4.42 -24.72
N ASP A 127 -17.26 5.36 -25.37
CA ASP A 127 -17.80 6.14 -26.48
C ASP A 127 -17.32 5.52 -27.80
N VAL A 128 -18.26 5.13 -28.66
CA VAL A 128 -17.98 4.52 -29.97
C VAL A 128 -18.58 5.38 -31.08
N VAL A 129 -17.80 5.62 -32.13
CA VAL A 129 -18.28 6.17 -33.40
C VAL A 129 -17.92 5.21 -34.52
N ALA A 130 -18.89 4.93 -35.38
CA ALA A 130 -18.78 3.99 -36.49
C ALA A 130 -19.56 4.48 -37.70
N LEU A 131 -19.31 3.82 -38.84
CA LEU A 131 -20.15 3.88 -40.02
C LEU A 131 -20.85 2.53 -40.17
N ASP A 132 -22.16 2.51 -40.41
CA ASP A 132 -22.93 1.28 -40.63
C ASP A 132 -22.69 0.69 -42.03
N GLY A 133 -23.33 -0.45 -42.32
CA GLY A 133 -23.24 -1.12 -43.63
C GLY A 133 -23.78 -0.31 -44.82
N HIS A 134 -24.44 0.82 -44.58
CA HIS A 134 -24.91 1.76 -45.60
C HIS A 134 -24.06 3.06 -45.62
N GLY A 135 -22.94 3.08 -44.89
CA GLY A 135 -22.05 4.24 -44.78
C GLY A 135 -22.60 5.38 -43.91
N ARG A 136 -23.66 5.15 -43.13
CA ARG A 136 -24.25 6.17 -42.24
C ARG A 136 -23.49 6.23 -40.93
N ARG A 137 -23.14 7.44 -40.48
CA ARG A 137 -22.42 7.65 -39.22
C ARG A 137 -23.34 7.44 -38.02
N VAL A 138 -22.92 6.58 -37.11
CA VAL A 138 -23.65 6.21 -35.89
C VAL A 138 -22.71 6.30 -34.68
N ALA A 139 -23.27 6.64 -33.52
CA ALA A 139 -22.53 6.69 -32.27
C ALA A 139 -23.29 5.94 -31.17
N ARG A 140 -22.55 5.29 -30.26
CA ARG A 140 -23.10 4.61 -29.08
C ARG A 140 -22.24 4.95 -27.87
N HIS A 141 -22.90 5.39 -26.80
CA HIS A 141 -22.33 5.52 -25.46
C HIS A 141 -22.73 4.28 -24.66
N VAL A 142 -21.80 3.73 -23.87
CA VAL A 142 -22.02 2.56 -23.02
C VAL A 142 -21.34 2.78 -21.67
N THR A 143 -22.02 2.47 -20.58
CA THR A 143 -21.49 2.49 -19.22
C THR A 143 -21.79 1.16 -18.53
N PHE A 144 -20.79 0.57 -17.86
CA PHE A 144 -20.99 -0.63 -17.01
C PHE A 144 -20.12 -0.58 -15.76
N THR A 145 -20.44 -1.40 -14.75
CA THR A 145 -19.63 -1.56 -13.55
C THR A 145 -19.17 -3.01 -13.36
N THR A 146 -17.94 -3.19 -12.89
CA THR A 146 -17.36 -4.51 -12.63
C THR A 146 -17.69 -5.03 -11.24
N SER A 147 -17.42 -6.32 -11.01
CA SER A 147 -17.60 -6.95 -9.70
C SER A 147 -16.77 -6.25 -8.62
N VAL A 148 -17.35 -6.16 -7.42
CA VAL A 148 -16.68 -5.68 -6.21
C VAL A 148 -16.33 -6.93 -5.39
N PRO A 149 -15.03 -7.24 -5.21
CA PRO A 149 -14.59 -8.29 -4.29
C PRO A 149 -15.09 -8.04 -2.87
N ASP A 150 -15.67 -9.08 -2.28
CA ASP A 150 -16.13 -9.07 -0.88
C ASP A 150 -14.95 -8.95 0.08
N GLU A 151 -13.81 -9.56 -0.26
CA GLU A 151 -12.61 -9.58 0.57
C GLU A 151 -11.45 -8.79 -0.03
N ARG A 152 -10.75 -8.05 0.84
CA ARG A 152 -9.57 -7.25 0.50
C ARG A 152 -8.41 -7.53 1.44
N PHE A 153 -7.20 -7.44 0.89
CA PHE A 153 -5.96 -7.42 1.67
C PHE A 153 -5.15 -6.14 1.42
N VAL A 154 -4.31 -5.81 2.40
CA VAL A 154 -3.34 -4.71 2.39
C VAL A 154 -2.02 -5.18 3.01
N GLY A 155 -0.91 -4.65 2.54
CA GLY A 155 0.39 -4.74 3.21
C GLY A 155 0.65 -3.49 4.07
N TYR A 156 0.96 -3.70 5.34
CA TYR A 156 1.67 -2.74 6.17
C TYR A 156 3.14 -2.81 5.81
N VAL A 157 3.78 -1.68 5.51
CA VAL A 157 5.11 -1.68 4.90
C VAL A 157 6.08 -0.81 5.68
N MET A 158 7.23 -1.38 6.02
CA MET A 158 8.37 -0.67 6.57
C MET A 158 9.56 -0.71 5.58
N PRO A 159 10.38 0.35 5.50
CA PRO A 159 10.24 1.62 6.20
C PRO A 159 9.24 2.57 5.51
N GLU A 160 8.91 3.68 6.16
CA GLU A 160 7.95 4.66 5.66
C GLU A 160 8.47 5.51 4.48
N ASN A 161 7.54 6.15 3.77
CA ASN A 161 7.85 7.06 2.66
C ASN A 161 8.66 8.28 3.14
N ARG A 162 9.74 8.60 2.42
CA ARG A 162 10.70 9.70 2.67
C ARG A 162 11.50 9.58 3.97
N SER A 163 11.41 8.46 4.67
CA SER A 163 12.24 8.18 5.86
C SER A 163 13.73 8.12 5.51
N THR A 164 14.57 8.32 6.53
CA THR A 164 16.00 8.02 6.48
C THR A 164 16.30 6.90 7.48
N VAL A 165 16.94 5.83 7.02
CA VAL A 165 17.13 4.58 7.79
C VAL A 165 18.59 4.14 7.82
N GLY A 166 18.96 3.34 8.81
CA GLY A 166 20.28 2.71 8.89
C GLY A 166 20.52 1.64 7.82
N THR A 167 21.79 1.27 7.63
CA THR A 167 22.24 0.36 6.57
C THR A 167 21.76 -1.09 6.69
N GLY A 168 21.20 -1.47 7.84
CA GLY A 168 20.59 -2.77 8.10
C GLY A 168 19.12 -2.89 7.72
N MET A 169 18.46 -1.82 7.25
CA MET A 169 17.01 -1.86 6.99
C MET A 169 16.64 -2.94 5.96
N ILE A 170 15.63 -3.75 6.28
CA ILE A 170 14.98 -4.68 5.36
C ILE A 170 13.64 -4.05 4.97
N VAL A 171 13.29 -4.08 3.68
CA VAL A 171 11.94 -3.65 3.28
C VAL A 171 10.99 -4.80 3.60
N SER A 172 10.07 -4.61 4.54
CA SER A 172 9.18 -5.67 5.03
C SER A 172 7.74 -5.29 4.76
N LEU A 173 6.97 -6.25 4.23
CA LEU A 173 5.54 -6.14 4.00
C LEU A 173 4.86 -7.21 4.86
N GLU A 174 4.04 -6.78 5.82
CA GLU A 174 3.20 -7.63 6.66
C GLU A 174 1.75 -7.49 6.19
N PHE A 175 1.13 -8.58 5.74
CA PHE A 175 -0.20 -8.57 5.18
C PHE A 175 -1.25 -8.82 6.27
N ASN A 176 -2.40 -8.15 6.17
CA ASN A 176 -3.50 -8.34 7.14
C ASN A 176 -4.29 -9.67 6.95
N ARG A 177 -3.82 -10.55 6.06
CA ARG A 177 -4.41 -11.83 5.64
C ARG A 177 -3.29 -12.74 5.12
N GLU A 178 -3.50 -14.05 5.23
CA GLU A 178 -2.65 -15.06 4.60
C GLU A 178 -2.66 -14.93 3.07
N ILE A 179 -1.53 -15.26 2.43
CA ILE A 179 -1.33 -15.15 0.98
C ILE A 179 -1.05 -16.53 0.38
N GLU A 180 -2.07 -17.14 -0.22
CA GLU A 180 -1.93 -18.42 -0.94
C GLU A 180 -1.14 -18.25 -2.26
N ASN A 181 -1.53 -17.25 -3.07
CA ASN A 181 -0.94 -16.92 -4.37
C ASN A 181 0.28 -15.99 -4.22
N ARG A 182 1.24 -16.43 -3.39
CA ARG A 182 2.47 -15.69 -3.09
C ARG A 182 3.20 -15.21 -4.33
N ALA A 183 3.26 -16.03 -5.38
CA ALA A 183 3.95 -15.68 -6.62
C ALA A 183 3.30 -14.51 -7.38
N ALA A 184 1.97 -14.34 -7.30
CA ALA A 184 1.31 -13.16 -7.88
C ALA A 184 1.58 -11.90 -7.06
N VAL A 185 1.45 -11.99 -5.72
CA VAL A 185 1.72 -10.88 -4.80
C VAL A 185 3.19 -10.43 -4.86
N GLU A 186 4.13 -11.37 -4.93
CA GLU A 186 5.56 -11.07 -5.05
C GLU A 186 5.90 -10.37 -6.37
N ARG A 187 5.35 -10.82 -7.51
CA ARG A 187 5.54 -10.12 -8.81
C ARG A 187 4.94 -8.71 -8.84
N ALA A 188 3.90 -8.47 -8.05
CA ALA A 188 3.25 -7.17 -7.94
C ALA A 188 4.09 -6.16 -7.15
N VAL A 189 4.96 -6.62 -6.24
CA VAL A 189 5.87 -5.78 -5.46
C VAL A 189 7.23 -5.69 -6.15
N ARG A 190 7.75 -4.46 -6.30
CA ARG A 190 9.07 -4.23 -6.92
C ARG A 190 9.88 -3.28 -6.06
N VAL A 191 11.02 -3.76 -5.58
CA VAL A 191 12.00 -2.97 -4.81
C VAL A 191 13.22 -2.71 -5.69
N THR A 192 13.62 -1.44 -5.82
CA THR A 192 14.78 -1.01 -6.62
C THR A 192 15.63 -0.01 -5.87
N SER A 193 16.87 0.17 -6.33
CA SER A 193 17.88 0.98 -5.65
C SER A 193 18.71 1.83 -6.60
N VAL A 194 19.20 2.97 -6.10
CA VAL A 194 20.21 3.82 -6.73
C VAL A 194 21.27 4.16 -5.67
N PRO A 195 22.54 3.73 -5.82
CA PRO A 195 23.08 2.87 -6.87
C PRO A 195 22.40 1.49 -6.94
N LYS A 196 22.31 0.91 -8.14
CA LYS A 196 21.62 -0.37 -8.37
C LYS A 196 22.38 -1.53 -7.73
N VAL A 197 21.73 -2.23 -6.80
CA VAL A 197 22.18 -3.52 -6.27
C VAL A 197 21.11 -4.60 -6.48
N PRO A 198 21.48 -5.90 -6.62
CA PRO A 198 20.52 -7.00 -6.59
C PRO A 198 19.80 -7.06 -5.25
N ILE A 199 18.49 -7.14 -5.29
CA ILE A 199 17.57 -7.24 -4.13
C ILE A 199 16.71 -8.47 -4.37
N ALA A 200 16.50 -9.30 -3.36
CA ALA A 200 15.68 -10.51 -3.47
C ALA A 200 14.57 -10.55 -2.42
N PRO A 201 13.37 -11.05 -2.77
CA PRO A 201 12.31 -11.36 -1.81
C PRO A 201 12.66 -12.58 -0.95
N HIS A 202 12.00 -12.69 0.21
CA HIS A 202 11.89 -13.87 1.04
C HIS A 202 10.55 -13.85 1.78
N TRP A 203 9.78 -14.93 1.70
CA TRP A 203 8.57 -15.10 2.51
C TRP A 203 8.89 -15.68 3.88
N PHE A 204 8.34 -15.07 4.91
CA PHE A 204 8.23 -15.63 6.27
C PHE A 204 6.75 -15.89 6.56
N GLY A 205 6.43 -17.08 7.08
CA GLY A 205 5.03 -17.48 7.29
C GLY A 205 4.22 -17.52 5.98
N GLU A 206 2.93 -17.24 6.09
CA GLU A 206 1.98 -17.07 4.97
C GLU A 206 1.73 -15.59 4.63
N ASP A 207 2.20 -14.66 5.46
CA ASP A 207 1.71 -13.29 5.56
C ASP A 207 2.81 -12.21 5.58
N ARG A 208 4.10 -12.57 5.59
CA ARG A 208 5.20 -11.59 5.53
C ARG A 208 6.13 -11.80 4.34
N LEU A 209 6.39 -10.71 3.61
CA LEU A 209 7.30 -10.66 2.48
C LEU A 209 8.39 -9.60 2.70
N ASP A 210 9.62 -10.06 2.89
CA ASP A 210 10.78 -9.21 3.13
C ASP A 210 11.69 -9.10 1.89
N PHE A 211 12.32 -7.94 1.67
CA PHE A 211 13.28 -7.70 0.59
C PHE A 211 14.58 -7.09 1.13
N ARG A 212 15.71 -7.67 0.73
CA ARG A 212 17.05 -7.09 0.98
C ARG A 212 18.09 -7.45 -0.08
N PRO A 213 19.18 -6.68 -0.18
CA PRO A 213 20.41 -7.11 -0.86
C PRO A 213 21.21 -8.14 -0.06
N ALA A 214 22.22 -8.73 -0.69
CA ALA A 214 23.05 -9.79 -0.11
C ALA A 214 23.86 -9.33 1.13
N ALA A 215 24.36 -8.10 1.09
CA ALA A 215 25.07 -7.40 2.18
C ALA A 215 24.31 -6.12 2.55
N TYR A 216 24.68 -5.45 3.65
CA TYR A 216 24.07 -4.19 4.07
C TYR A 216 24.08 -3.13 2.96
N TRP A 217 23.07 -2.24 3.00
CA TRP A 217 22.98 -1.14 2.06
C TRP A 217 24.18 -0.21 2.18
N LYS A 218 24.60 0.41 1.06
CA LYS A 218 25.61 1.48 1.12
C LYS A 218 24.95 2.79 1.58
N PRO A 219 25.61 3.60 2.43
CA PRO A 219 25.17 4.94 2.75
C PRO A 219 24.87 5.78 1.50
N GLY A 220 23.83 6.61 1.57
CA GLY A 220 23.33 7.41 0.46
C GLY A 220 22.49 6.65 -0.57
N THR A 221 22.28 5.33 -0.43
CA THR A 221 21.43 4.57 -1.35
C THR A 221 19.97 5.04 -1.24
N ARG A 222 19.36 5.44 -2.37
CA ARG A 222 17.91 5.65 -2.44
C ARG A 222 17.23 4.35 -2.84
N VAL A 223 16.22 3.92 -2.09
CA VAL A 223 15.43 2.72 -2.38
C VAL A 223 14.02 3.14 -2.74
N THR A 224 13.45 2.55 -3.79
CA THR A 224 12.09 2.79 -4.27
C THR A 224 11.31 1.49 -4.24
N VAL A 225 10.11 1.54 -3.69
CA VAL A 225 9.19 0.42 -3.54
C VAL A 225 7.92 0.73 -4.33
N ASP A 226 7.65 -0.06 -5.37
CA ASP A 226 6.41 -0.05 -6.12
C ASP A 226 5.50 -1.18 -5.60
N LEU A 227 4.39 -0.85 -4.96
CA LEU A 227 3.34 -1.80 -4.61
C LEU A 227 2.24 -1.73 -5.67
N ARG A 228 2.10 -2.78 -6.48
CA ARG A 228 1.07 -2.87 -7.53
C ARG A 228 0.05 -3.95 -7.19
N LEU A 229 -0.38 -3.98 -5.93
CA LEU A 229 -1.25 -5.01 -5.35
C LEU A 229 -2.73 -4.83 -5.73
N ARG A 230 -3.14 -3.65 -6.22
CA ARG A 230 -4.52 -3.39 -6.66
C ARG A 230 -4.94 -4.43 -7.71
N ASP A 231 -6.01 -5.14 -7.41
CA ASP A 231 -6.62 -6.19 -8.25
C ASP A 231 -5.74 -7.43 -8.48
N VAL A 232 -4.68 -7.59 -7.69
CA VAL A 232 -3.94 -8.86 -7.57
C VAL A 232 -4.68 -9.76 -6.61
N GLU A 233 -4.96 -11.00 -7.04
CA GLU A 233 -5.58 -12.02 -6.21
C GLU A 233 -4.53 -12.71 -5.33
N ALA A 234 -4.69 -12.64 -4.00
CA ALA A 234 -3.81 -13.28 -3.02
C ALA A 234 -4.31 -14.65 -2.56
N ALA A 235 -5.62 -14.85 -2.56
CA ALA A 235 -6.33 -16.10 -2.28
C ALA A 235 -7.67 -16.05 -3.04
N PRO A 236 -8.38 -17.17 -3.26
CA PRO A 236 -9.62 -17.17 -4.04
C PRO A 236 -10.63 -16.11 -3.57
N GLY A 237 -10.92 -15.11 -4.42
CA GLY A 237 -11.84 -14.02 -4.06
C GLY A 237 -11.22 -12.87 -3.23
N VAL A 238 -9.97 -12.98 -2.79
CA VAL A 238 -9.29 -11.99 -1.92
C VAL A 238 -8.33 -11.13 -2.74
N TYR A 239 -8.68 -9.86 -2.94
CA TYR A 239 -7.96 -8.97 -3.86
C TYR A 239 -7.28 -7.79 -3.17
N GLY A 240 -6.08 -7.44 -3.64
CA GLY A 240 -5.33 -6.33 -3.06
C GLY A 240 -5.97 -4.97 -3.36
N LEU A 241 -5.78 -4.04 -2.43
CA LEU A 241 -6.32 -2.66 -2.52
C LEU A 241 -5.26 -1.61 -2.90
N GLN A 242 -3.98 -1.89 -2.70
CA GLN A 242 -2.92 -0.87 -2.76
C GLN A 242 -2.25 -0.78 -4.14
N HIS A 243 -2.32 0.40 -4.76
CA HIS A 243 -1.41 0.80 -5.85
C HIS A 243 -0.66 2.06 -5.42
N LYS A 244 0.60 1.92 -4.94
CA LYS A 244 1.42 3.04 -4.46
C LYS A 244 2.90 2.84 -4.75
N THR A 245 3.59 3.91 -5.15
CA THR A 245 5.06 3.97 -5.19
C THR A 245 5.53 4.92 -4.09
N PHE A 246 6.59 4.52 -3.37
CA PHE A 246 7.25 5.37 -2.37
C PHE A 246 8.76 5.12 -2.37
N SER A 247 9.52 6.00 -1.71
CA SER A 247 10.98 5.86 -1.63
C SER A 247 11.50 6.29 -0.26
N PHE A 248 12.64 5.72 0.15
CA PHE A 248 13.36 6.11 1.37
C PHE A 248 14.87 6.24 1.07
N THR A 249 15.62 6.81 2.00
CA THR A 249 17.07 7.01 1.87
C THR A 249 17.81 6.23 2.96
N VAL A 250 18.88 5.52 2.57
CA VAL A 250 19.80 4.89 3.51
C VAL A 250 20.80 5.94 3.99
N GLY A 251 20.84 6.18 5.30
CA GLY A 251 21.74 7.12 5.96
C GLY A 251 23.14 6.55 6.19
N ARG A 252 23.80 7.04 7.25
CA ARG A 252 25.11 6.54 7.73
C ARG A 252 25.09 5.06 8.07
N SER A 253 26.25 4.41 8.11
CA SER A 253 26.38 3.07 8.67
C SER A 253 26.59 3.13 10.18
N GLN A 254 25.79 2.40 10.94
CA GLN A 254 26.02 2.20 12.37
C GLN A 254 25.76 0.75 12.77
N VAL A 255 26.77 0.14 13.40
CA VAL A 255 26.72 -1.23 13.91
C VAL A 255 27.22 -1.23 15.36
N SER A 256 26.39 -1.66 16.27
CA SER A 256 26.69 -1.69 17.70
C SER A 256 26.86 -3.12 18.16
N VAL A 257 28.08 -3.51 18.52
CA VAL A 257 28.38 -4.88 18.95
C VAL A 257 28.29 -4.97 20.46
N VAL A 258 27.23 -5.61 20.96
CA VAL A 258 27.02 -5.96 22.36
C VAL A 258 27.74 -7.27 22.65
N ASP A 259 28.72 -7.23 23.54
CA ASP A 259 29.34 -8.42 24.10
C ASP A 259 28.71 -8.70 25.46
N ALA A 260 27.91 -9.78 25.53
CA ALA A 260 27.15 -10.12 26.72
C ALA A 260 28.05 -10.70 27.84
N ALA A 261 29.21 -11.25 27.51
CA ALA A 261 30.18 -11.77 28.49
C ALA A 261 31.11 -10.67 29.02
N ALA A 262 31.48 -9.70 28.18
CA ALA A 262 32.28 -8.54 28.56
C ALA A 262 31.44 -7.33 29.03
N HIS A 263 30.12 -7.48 29.17
CA HIS A 263 29.16 -6.46 29.62
C HIS A 263 29.32 -5.08 28.94
N THR A 264 29.70 -5.05 27.65
CA THR A 264 29.97 -3.81 26.91
C THR A 264 29.31 -3.78 25.54
N MET A 265 29.00 -2.59 25.05
CA MET A 265 28.56 -2.34 23.69
C MET A 265 29.54 -1.41 22.97
N ARG A 266 30.16 -1.89 21.90
CA ARG A 266 31.05 -1.09 21.04
C ARG A 266 30.25 -0.53 19.87
N VAL A 267 29.95 0.76 19.93
CA VAL A 267 29.21 1.50 18.89
C VAL A 267 30.19 1.89 17.80
N ARG A 268 30.02 1.32 16.59
CA ARG A 268 30.80 1.72 15.41
C ARG A 268 29.96 2.51 14.43
N ARG A 269 30.53 3.60 13.92
CA ARG A 269 29.94 4.44 12.87
C ARG A 269 30.88 4.47 11.68
N ASP A 270 30.36 4.13 10.51
CA ASP A 270 31.11 4.09 9.24
C ASP A 270 32.43 3.26 9.32
N GLY A 271 32.46 2.27 10.23
CA GLY A 271 33.59 1.37 10.49
C GLY A 271 34.42 1.74 11.74
N GLU A 272 34.44 3.01 12.12
CA GLU A 272 35.25 3.53 13.23
C GLU A 272 34.57 3.35 14.59
N LEU A 273 35.36 3.15 15.66
CA LEU A 273 34.83 3.03 17.02
C LEU A 273 34.47 4.43 17.56
N LEU A 274 33.17 4.69 17.73
CA LEU A 274 32.66 5.96 18.24
C LEU A 274 32.62 5.99 19.77
N SER A 275 32.24 4.86 20.40
CA SER A 275 32.18 4.73 21.85
C SER A 275 32.13 3.26 22.29
N THR A 276 32.57 3.00 23.52
CA THR A 276 32.31 1.76 24.25
C THR A 276 31.44 2.09 25.46
N VAL A 277 30.24 1.51 25.51
CA VAL A 277 29.21 1.79 26.52
C VAL A 277 29.08 0.58 27.45
N PRO A 278 29.09 0.74 28.79
CA PRO A 278 28.80 -0.35 29.71
C PRO A 278 27.31 -0.72 29.67
N ILE A 279 27.00 -2.02 29.65
CA ILE A 279 25.63 -2.55 29.50
C ILE A 279 25.29 -3.57 30.58
N THR A 280 24.01 -3.92 30.71
CA THR A 280 23.55 -5.19 31.27
C THR A 280 22.75 -5.94 30.19
N ALA A 281 22.99 -7.23 30.00
CA ALA A 281 22.20 -8.10 29.13
C ALA A 281 21.28 -9.03 29.96
N GLY A 282 20.72 -10.05 29.32
CA GLY A 282 19.84 -11.05 29.91
C GLY A 282 20.52 -11.94 30.97
N ALA A 283 19.86 -12.09 32.12
CA ALA A 283 20.33 -12.90 33.24
C ALA A 283 20.37 -14.41 32.90
N PRO A 284 21.09 -15.24 33.68
CA PRO A 284 20.96 -16.70 33.59
C PRO A 284 19.49 -17.13 33.69
N GLY A 285 19.05 -17.99 32.76
CA GLY A 285 17.64 -18.38 32.59
C GLY A 285 16.84 -17.50 31.63
N ASN A 286 17.18 -16.21 31.50
CA ASN A 286 16.54 -15.24 30.61
C ASN A 286 17.60 -14.51 29.75
N THR A 287 18.47 -15.28 29.09
CA THR A 287 19.62 -14.76 28.34
C THR A 287 19.19 -13.99 27.07
N THR A 288 20.06 -13.12 26.57
CA THR A 288 19.80 -12.33 25.35
C THR A 288 20.19 -13.13 24.11
N TYR A 289 19.36 -13.16 23.07
CA TYR A 289 19.70 -13.82 21.80
C TYR A 289 21.03 -13.32 21.21
N ASN A 290 21.84 -14.23 20.68
CA ASN A 290 23.00 -13.88 19.85
C ASN A 290 22.56 -13.45 18.44
N GLY A 291 23.43 -12.73 17.72
CA GLY A 291 23.27 -12.41 16.30
C GLY A 291 22.82 -10.98 16.03
N LYS A 292 22.47 -10.72 14.77
CA LYS A 292 22.22 -9.40 14.19
C LYS A 292 20.74 -9.04 14.31
N MET A 293 20.41 -8.05 15.11
CA MET A 293 19.07 -7.48 15.22
C MET A 293 19.06 -6.08 14.62
N VAL A 294 17.98 -5.72 13.94
CA VAL A 294 17.82 -4.40 13.30
C VAL A 294 16.83 -3.60 14.11
N VAL A 295 17.14 -2.33 14.38
CA VAL A 295 16.23 -1.41 15.07
C VAL A 295 14.97 -1.21 14.23
N THR A 296 13.81 -1.66 14.71
CA THR A 296 12.53 -1.52 13.98
C THR A 296 11.69 -0.35 14.47
N GLU A 297 11.85 0.04 15.74
CA GLU A 297 11.06 1.06 16.40
C GLU A 297 11.96 1.82 17.39
N MET A 298 11.72 3.12 17.56
CA MET A 298 12.40 3.96 18.53
C MET A 298 11.36 4.80 19.29
N LEU A 299 11.30 4.63 20.60
CA LEU A 299 10.31 5.24 21.49
C LEU A 299 11.03 6.00 22.61
N GLU A 300 10.75 7.30 22.74
CA GLU A 300 11.33 8.13 23.82
C GLU A 300 10.98 7.58 25.21
N VAL A 301 9.74 7.12 25.37
CA VAL A 301 9.26 6.38 26.56
C VAL A 301 8.27 5.30 26.11
N THR A 302 8.31 4.12 26.73
CA THR A 302 7.29 3.08 26.54
C THR A 302 7.03 2.27 27.81
N ARG A 303 5.86 1.63 27.89
CA ARG A 303 5.57 0.61 28.91
C ARG A 303 6.07 -0.74 28.44
N MET A 304 6.87 -1.42 29.27
CA MET A 304 7.31 -2.80 29.02
C MET A 304 6.68 -3.74 30.05
N ASN A 305 5.83 -4.66 29.57
CA ASN A 305 5.11 -5.62 30.39
C ASN A 305 5.46 -7.05 29.95
N GLY A 306 6.08 -7.84 30.83
CA GLY A 306 6.51 -9.21 30.53
C GLY A 306 5.38 -10.13 30.07
N ALA A 307 4.14 -9.87 30.50
CA ALA A 307 3.00 -10.67 30.10
C ALA A 307 2.66 -10.59 28.61
N THR A 308 3.07 -9.53 27.89
CA THR A 308 2.84 -9.41 26.45
C THR A 308 3.85 -10.20 25.62
N VAL A 309 4.94 -10.68 26.23
CA VAL A 309 6.05 -11.39 25.58
C VAL A 309 6.37 -12.75 26.20
N GLY A 310 5.50 -13.25 27.09
CA GLY A 310 5.54 -14.62 27.64
C GLY A 310 6.08 -14.75 29.07
N PHE A 311 6.72 -13.73 29.64
CA PHE A 311 7.16 -13.71 31.04
C PHE A 311 5.98 -13.47 31.98
N LYS A 312 5.16 -14.50 32.19
CA LYS A 312 3.96 -14.49 33.03
C LYS A 312 4.16 -15.31 34.31
N ARG A 313 3.81 -14.70 35.43
CA ARG A 313 3.63 -15.38 36.72
C ARG A 313 2.34 -16.21 36.72
N ALA A 314 2.20 -17.10 37.70
CA ALA A 314 1.01 -17.95 37.86
C ALA A 314 -0.31 -17.17 38.06
N ASP A 315 -0.26 -15.91 38.51
CA ASP A 315 -1.43 -15.01 38.61
C ASP A 315 -1.77 -14.29 37.28
N GLY A 316 -1.08 -14.63 36.20
CA GLY A 316 -1.25 -14.05 34.87
C GLY A 316 -0.57 -12.70 34.65
N LYS A 317 0.03 -12.08 35.69
CA LYS A 317 0.75 -10.81 35.56
C LYS A 317 2.16 -11.01 35.02
N GLY A 318 2.74 -9.93 34.48
CA GLY A 318 4.12 -9.92 34.02
C GLY A 318 5.12 -10.15 35.16
N GLU A 319 6.22 -10.84 34.88
CA GLU A 319 7.38 -10.88 35.79
C GLU A 319 7.97 -9.49 36.03
N TYR A 320 7.83 -8.61 35.03
CA TYR A 320 8.05 -7.17 35.10
C TYR A 320 6.88 -6.42 34.45
N ASP A 321 6.61 -5.21 34.92
CA ASP A 321 5.65 -4.27 34.32
C ASP A 321 6.12 -2.83 34.66
N ILE A 322 6.90 -2.25 33.75
CA ILE A 322 7.56 -0.95 33.95
C ILE A 322 6.86 0.07 33.06
N PRO A 323 6.19 1.09 33.61
CA PRO A 323 5.29 1.96 32.84
C PRO A 323 6.02 3.01 32.01
N ASP A 324 7.25 3.36 32.36
CA ASP A 324 8.00 4.52 31.88
C ASP A 324 9.46 4.19 31.53
N VAL A 325 9.68 3.14 30.72
CA VAL A 325 11.02 2.78 30.22
C VAL A 325 11.48 3.80 29.16
N PRO A 326 12.55 4.58 29.40
CA PRO A 326 13.02 5.59 28.47
C PRO A 326 13.89 5.00 27.34
N HIS A 327 14.02 5.76 26.24
CA HIS A 327 14.95 5.52 25.13
C HIS A 327 14.89 4.08 24.58
N ALA A 328 13.69 3.55 24.41
CA ALA A 328 13.46 2.16 24.05
C ALA A 328 13.56 1.95 22.53
N MET A 329 14.45 1.05 22.12
CA MET A 329 14.69 0.68 20.73
C MET A 329 14.35 -0.80 20.54
N ARG A 330 13.33 -1.10 19.72
CA ARG A 330 12.88 -2.48 19.49
C ARG A 330 13.84 -3.19 18.54
N LEU A 331 14.25 -4.40 18.92
CA LEU A 331 15.21 -5.23 18.17
C LEU A 331 14.58 -6.52 17.62
N THR A 332 13.57 -7.06 18.30
CA THR A 332 12.85 -8.28 17.88
C THR A 332 11.35 -8.17 18.11
N SER A 333 10.54 -8.94 17.39
CA SER A 333 9.08 -9.01 17.64
C SER A 333 8.77 -9.74 18.94
N SER A 334 9.61 -10.69 19.36
CA SER A 334 9.49 -11.39 20.65
C SER A 334 9.91 -10.57 21.88
N GLY A 335 10.09 -9.25 21.76
CA GLY A 335 10.25 -8.36 22.92
C GLY A 335 11.68 -8.03 23.37
N THR A 336 12.71 -8.33 22.58
CA THR A 336 14.06 -7.83 22.87
C THR A 336 14.14 -6.34 22.53
N PHE A 337 14.53 -5.53 23.52
CA PHE A 337 14.82 -4.11 23.36
C PHE A 337 16.26 -3.80 23.75
N LEU A 338 16.79 -2.72 23.21
CA LEU A 338 17.85 -1.94 23.85
C LEU A 338 17.20 -0.68 24.43
N HIS A 339 17.41 -0.38 25.71
CA HIS A 339 16.68 0.72 26.36
C HIS A 339 17.44 1.37 27.52
N GLY A 340 16.98 2.55 27.94
CA GLY A 340 17.41 3.18 29.17
C GLY A 340 16.87 2.47 30.41
N ASN A 341 17.72 2.31 31.42
CA ASN A 341 17.40 1.67 32.67
C ASN A 341 17.88 2.59 33.82
N TYR A 342 16.91 3.08 34.59
CA TYR A 342 17.13 3.96 35.74
C TYR A 342 16.98 3.25 37.09
N TRP A 343 16.63 1.96 37.10
CA TRP A 343 16.27 1.20 38.31
C TRP A 343 17.30 0.15 38.71
N ALA A 344 18.22 -0.24 37.82
CA ALA A 344 19.28 -1.20 38.10
C ALA A 344 20.60 -0.47 38.39
N GLU A 345 20.87 -0.19 39.65
CA GLU A 345 22.12 0.45 40.08
C GLU A 345 23.30 -0.54 40.07
N GLY A 346 24.51 -0.06 39.73
CA GLY A 346 25.76 -0.82 39.84
C GLY A 346 26.02 -1.97 38.86
N VAL A 347 25.03 -2.38 38.05
CA VAL A 347 25.14 -3.56 37.15
C VAL A 347 25.79 -3.32 35.78
N PHE A 348 25.83 -2.06 35.32
CA PHE A 348 26.29 -1.74 33.97
C PHE A 348 27.80 -1.96 33.84
N GLY A 349 28.22 -2.85 32.95
CA GLY A 349 29.62 -3.24 32.79
C GLY A 349 30.10 -4.32 33.77
N THR A 350 29.21 -4.88 34.61
CA THR A 350 29.59 -5.83 35.67
C THR A 350 28.72 -7.07 35.75
N ALA A 351 27.43 -7.00 35.36
CA ALA A 351 26.50 -8.11 35.46
C ALA A 351 25.39 -8.06 34.40
N ASN A 352 24.77 -9.21 34.15
CA ASN A 352 23.57 -9.34 33.33
C ASN A 352 22.36 -9.66 34.22
N VAL A 353 21.38 -8.77 34.26
CA VAL A 353 20.22 -8.84 35.18
C VAL A 353 18.86 -8.67 34.49
N SER A 354 18.80 -8.58 33.15
CA SER A 354 17.55 -8.32 32.42
C SER A 354 16.79 -9.60 32.05
N HIS A 355 15.57 -9.45 31.53
CA HIS A 355 14.79 -10.53 30.91
C HIS A 355 15.05 -10.61 29.40
N GLY A 356 16.33 -10.62 28.99
CA GLY A 356 16.78 -10.68 27.60
C GLY A 356 17.04 -9.33 26.90
N CYS A 357 16.59 -8.20 27.46
CA CYS A 357 16.90 -6.84 26.93
C CYS A 357 18.36 -6.41 27.17
N VAL A 358 18.83 -5.43 26.38
CA VAL A 358 20.11 -4.74 26.61
C VAL A 358 19.84 -3.41 27.32
N GLY A 359 20.15 -3.33 28.60
CA GLY A 359 19.97 -2.12 29.41
C GLY A 359 21.20 -1.21 29.39
N LEU A 360 20.98 0.07 29.11
CA LEU A 360 21.95 1.16 29.26
C LEU A 360 21.60 2.01 30.48
N ARG A 361 22.60 2.58 31.17
CA ARG A 361 22.35 3.48 32.30
C ARG A 361 21.57 4.71 31.86
N ASP A 362 20.49 5.03 32.58
CA ASP A 362 19.67 6.21 32.36
C ASP A 362 19.19 6.84 33.69
N VAL A 363 18.37 7.88 33.59
CA VAL A 363 17.60 8.48 34.70
C VAL A 363 16.10 8.31 34.46
N LYS A 364 15.28 8.43 35.50
CA LYS A 364 13.82 8.32 35.37
C LYS A 364 13.29 9.44 34.46
N GLY A 365 12.48 9.08 33.46
CA GLY A 365 12.03 9.99 32.41
C GLY A 365 13.03 10.22 31.26
N GLY A 366 14.25 9.67 31.35
CA GLY A 366 15.29 9.78 30.33
C GLY A 366 16.04 11.12 30.34
N SER A 367 17.30 11.11 29.90
CA SER A 367 18.00 12.32 29.46
C SER A 367 19.04 12.02 28.37
N SER A 368 19.14 12.88 27.34
CA SER A 368 20.20 12.85 26.31
C SER A 368 21.64 12.87 26.85
N ALA A 369 21.84 13.26 28.12
CA ALA A 369 23.14 13.26 28.79
C ALA A 369 23.52 11.89 29.38
N THR A 370 22.61 10.90 29.42
CA THR A 370 22.92 9.56 29.90
C THR A 370 23.47 8.68 28.77
N PRO A 371 24.15 7.56 29.07
CA PRO A 371 24.56 6.58 28.08
C PRO A 371 23.41 6.08 27.17
N ALA A 372 22.20 5.94 27.74
CA ALA A 372 21.00 5.55 27.00
C ALA A 372 20.55 6.64 26.00
N GLY A 373 20.32 7.87 26.48
CA GLY A 373 19.91 8.99 25.63
C GLY A 373 20.96 9.34 24.58
N TRP A 374 22.24 9.34 24.96
CA TRP A 374 23.35 9.54 24.03
C TRP A 374 23.30 8.56 22.85
N PHE A 375 22.99 7.29 23.11
CA PHE A 375 22.91 6.24 22.10
C PHE A 375 21.64 6.36 21.24
N PHE A 376 20.50 6.63 21.88
CA PHE A 376 19.21 6.82 21.23
C PHE A 376 19.25 7.99 20.22
N ASP A 377 19.67 9.17 20.66
CA ASP A 377 19.84 10.38 19.83
C ASP A 377 20.80 10.17 18.65
N ARG A 378 21.64 9.14 18.72
CA ARG A 378 22.66 8.79 17.73
C ARG A 378 22.32 7.54 16.92
N SER A 379 21.11 7.02 17.02
CA SER A 379 20.66 5.84 16.27
C SER A 379 19.60 6.17 15.22
N LEU A 380 19.26 5.20 14.37
CA LEU A 380 18.17 5.24 13.41
C LEU A 380 17.43 3.90 13.40
N ILE A 381 16.14 3.92 13.03
CA ILE A 381 15.47 2.72 12.53
C ILE A 381 16.28 2.19 11.33
N GLY A 382 16.56 0.89 11.30
CA GLY A 382 17.46 0.27 10.33
C GLY A 382 18.93 0.16 10.76
N ASP A 383 19.35 0.76 11.89
CA ASP A 383 20.68 0.48 12.46
C ASP A 383 20.76 -0.95 13.00
N VAL A 384 21.98 -1.49 13.14
CA VAL A 384 22.19 -2.89 13.57
C VAL A 384 22.76 -2.95 14.97
N VAL A 385 22.14 -3.76 15.82
CA VAL A 385 22.71 -4.24 17.09
C VAL A 385 23.09 -5.71 16.91
N GLU A 386 24.36 -6.05 17.04
CA GLU A 386 24.84 -7.43 17.00
C GLU A 386 25.23 -7.88 18.40
N VAL A 387 24.56 -8.91 18.92
CA VAL A 387 24.89 -9.51 20.22
C VAL A 387 25.81 -10.72 20.01
N VAL A 388 26.88 -10.79 20.79
CA VAL A 388 27.84 -11.90 20.82
C VAL A 388 28.11 -12.37 22.25
N HIS A 389 28.62 -13.59 22.37
CA HIS A 389 29.04 -14.22 23.63
C HIS A 389 27.94 -14.32 24.71
N SER A 390 26.66 -14.29 24.31
CA SER A 390 25.56 -14.65 25.20
C SER A 390 25.43 -16.18 25.30
N ASN A 391 24.99 -16.69 26.45
CA ASN A 391 24.63 -18.09 26.62
C ASN A 391 23.18 -18.34 26.15
N ASP A 392 22.94 -18.08 24.87
CA ASP A 392 21.64 -18.26 24.21
C ASP A 392 21.84 -18.66 22.72
N ARG A 393 20.78 -19.16 22.10
CA ARG A 393 20.71 -19.39 20.66
C ARG A 393 20.83 -18.08 19.87
N LYS A 394 21.13 -18.22 18.58
CA LYS A 394 21.05 -17.12 17.61
C LYS A 394 19.57 -16.73 17.39
N VAL A 395 19.29 -15.44 17.31
CA VAL A 395 17.97 -14.92 16.97
C VAL A 395 17.48 -15.48 15.64
N ALA A 396 16.22 -15.89 15.59
CA ALA A 396 15.61 -16.47 14.40
C ALA A 396 15.43 -15.39 13.30
N PRO A 397 15.58 -15.72 12.00
CA PRO A 397 15.54 -14.71 10.93
C PRO A 397 14.20 -13.98 10.75
N ASP A 398 13.12 -14.60 11.21
CA ASP A 398 11.74 -14.11 11.24
C ASP A 398 11.39 -13.28 12.49
N ASN A 399 12.20 -13.34 13.55
CA ASN A 399 11.95 -12.62 14.79
C ASN A 399 12.32 -11.13 14.66
N GLY A 400 11.38 -10.34 14.16
CA GLY A 400 11.63 -8.98 13.65
C GLY A 400 12.37 -9.02 12.30
N LEU A 401 13.17 -8.00 12.01
CA LEU A 401 13.97 -7.91 10.78
C LEU A 401 15.29 -8.70 10.89
N GLY A 402 15.20 -9.93 11.39
CA GLY A 402 16.32 -10.84 11.65
C GLY A 402 16.98 -11.46 10.40
N GLY A 403 16.53 -11.09 9.19
CA GLY A 403 16.93 -11.71 7.92
C GLY A 403 18.43 -11.76 7.63
N TRP A 404 19.23 -10.92 8.29
CA TRP A 404 20.70 -10.91 8.22
C TRP A 404 21.37 -12.09 8.94
N ASN A 405 20.63 -12.83 9.75
CA ASN A 405 21.11 -14.05 10.40
C ASN A 405 21.09 -15.27 9.47
N MET A 406 20.43 -15.16 8.31
CA MET A 406 20.31 -16.18 7.27
C MET A 406 21.30 -15.93 6.12
N GLY A 407 21.95 -17.01 5.65
CA GLY A 407 22.84 -16.96 4.48
C GLY A 407 22.10 -16.67 3.17
N TRP A 408 22.73 -15.95 2.25
CA TRP A 408 22.08 -15.45 1.02
C TRP A 408 21.47 -16.53 0.12
N LYS A 409 22.03 -17.75 0.10
CA LYS A 409 21.44 -18.89 -0.64
C LYS A 409 20.08 -19.30 -0.06
N ALA A 410 19.96 -19.37 1.26
CA ALA A 410 18.70 -19.69 1.95
C ALA A 410 17.70 -18.54 1.83
N TRP A 411 18.16 -17.28 1.88
CA TRP A 411 17.31 -16.11 1.63
C TRP A 411 16.60 -16.21 0.27
N LYS A 412 17.36 -16.38 -0.82
CA LYS A 412 16.76 -16.49 -2.16
C LYS A 412 15.87 -17.74 -2.34
N ALA A 413 16.03 -18.77 -1.52
CA ALA A 413 15.20 -19.98 -1.60
C ALA A 413 13.78 -19.78 -1.04
N GLY A 414 13.52 -18.71 -0.28
CA GLY A 414 12.18 -18.33 0.18
C GLY A 414 11.41 -17.42 -0.79
N SER A 415 11.87 -17.28 -2.04
CA SER A 415 11.18 -16.60 -3.14
C SER A 415 10.08 -17.50 -3.71
N ALA A 416 8.87 -16.98 -3.90
CA ALA A 416 7.78 -17.71 -4.55
C ALA A 416 7.89 -17.67 -6.09
N VAL A 417 8.67 -16.74 -6.64
CA VAL A 417 9.02 -16.69 -8.06
C VAL A 417 10.37 -17.39 -8.26
N LYS A 418 10.42 -18.36 -9.18
CA LYS A 418 11.62 -19.12 -9.55
C LYS A 418 12.24 -18.60 -10.84
#